data_AF-A0AA40FFA4-F1
#
_entry.id   AF-A0AA40FFA4-F1
#
_cell.length_a   1.000
_cell.length_b   1.000
_cell.length_c   1.000
_cell.angle_alpha   90.00
_cell.angle_beta   90.00
_cell.angle_gamma   90.00
#
_symmetry.space_group_name_H-M   'P 1'
#
loop_
_entity.id
_entity.type
_entity.pdbx_description
1 polymer ?
#
loop_
_entity_poly.entity_id
_entity_poly.type
_entity_poly.pdbx_seq_one_letter_code
_entity_poly.pdbx_strand_id
1 'polypeptide(L)'
;MEVLLVKHFIFYMFFVLCVVEVEHVVRLPGRNRLMLRQIRIGRENSKPKVCFESVGCFVDPPSRLTLKRSPEHPNVIQTKFLLYTRSKREFPKNLRYDDDSKSILQSQFDSAKSLKVVIHGYKGSGSDIGAILLVQGLLDLEDTNVLVLDWTRGAATTYTAAVANTELVGRQLGLVLLDAVNLGTRPEDIHIIGFSLGAHVAGCASEILKKKNIFLGRITGLDPASPFFRNHLFREKSRKLDATDARLVDVIHTDGSQDFADGFGLMKPLGHIDFFPNGGREQPGCNDVKNSVVVSHLKDDTLTKEIACSHIRAWSYFLESVRKTNESCKFVAWPCLKGMTSYTNGMCFPMESTLWSQEMGYRANRGPLGIYYLPTRREEPFCGQPLRASVKISERAPKTSGMLFLQIVERDSTTNFKFRCKISAGRSKSTVLYDIAAAEYQLLSKDQSTIKGRIWYQPNQYEENDNATIILNSDVLLIDKVTLEDRKGNKWEYCTQNIVVNLEENSIILHQEKCTVF
;
A
#
# COMPACT_ATOMS: atom_id res chain seq x y z
N MET A 1 -18.84 -7.46 -32.68
CA MET A 1 -18.87 -6.09 -33.27
C MET A 1 -19.58 -5.05 -32.40
N GLU A 2 -20.38 -5.43 -31.39
CA GLU A 2 -21.08 -4.45 -30.54
C GLU A 2 -20.28 -3.92 -29.33
N VAL A 3 -19.13 -4.52 -28.99
CA VAL A 3 -18.31 -4.08 -27.83
C VAL A 3 -17.37 -2.91 -28.17
N LEU A 4 -17.09 -2.68 -29.46
CA LEU A 4 -16.18 -1.62 -29.91
C LEU A 4 -16.85 -0.23 -29.92
N LEU A 5 -18.17 -0.16 -30.15
CA LEU A 5 -18.92 1.10 -30.18
C LEU A 5 -19.05 1.74 -28.78
N VAL A 6 -19.12 0.93 -27.72
CA VAL A 6 -19.24 1.42 -26.33
C VAL A 6 -17.94 2.06 -25.85
N LYS A 7 -16.77 1.55 -26.29
CA LYS A 7 -15.46 2.13 -25.98
C LYS A 7 -15.28 3.53 -26.59
N HIS A 8 -15.74 3.74 -27.82
CA HIS A 8 -15.64 5.04 -28.47
C HIS A 8 -16.61 6.09 -27.92
N PHE A 9 -17.81 5.69 -27.50
CA PHE A 9 -18.79 6.63 -26.93
C PHE A 9 -18.38 7.17 -25.55
N ILE A 10 -17.74 6.33 -24.72
CA ILE A 10 -17.21 6.74 -23.40
C ILE A 10 -15.97 7.63 -23.54
N PHE A 11 -15.11 7.35 -24.53
CA PHE A 11 -13.91 8.17 -24.78
C PHE A 11 -14.27 9.57 -25.32
N TYR A 12 -15.30 9.67 -26.17
CA TYR A 12 -15.76 10.96 -26.72
C TYR A 12 -16.44 11.86 -25.67
N MET A 13 -17.19 11.27 -24.72
CA MET A 13 -17.77 12.01 -23.58
C MET A 13 -16.70 12.56 -22.61
N PHE A 14 -15.54 11.90 -22.51
CA PHE A 14 -14.41 12.40 -21.71
C PHE A 14 -13.58 13.47 -22.43
N PHE A 15 -13.47 13.40 -23.76
CA PHE A 15 -12.68 14.36 -24.54
C PHE A 15 -13.35 15.75 -24.64
N VAL A 16 -14.68 15.81 -24.68
CA VAL A 16 -15.44 17.08 -24.72
C VAL A 16 -15.33 17.89 -23.42
N LEU A 17 -14.86 17.28 -22.32
CA LEU A 17 -14.63 17.98 -21.04
C LEU A 17 -13.20 18.53 -20.86
N CYS A 18 -12.26 18.31 -21.80
CA CYS A 18 -10.83 18.58 -21.57
C CYS A 18 -10.16 19.67 -22.44
N VAL A 19 -10.89 20.47 -23.22
CA VAL A 19 -10.28 21.60 -23.97
C VAL A 19 -11.32 22.74 -23.93
N VAL A 20 -11.15 23.86 -23.24
CA VAL A 20 -10.14 24.93 -23.40
C VAL A 20 -10.09 25.72 -22.08
N GLU A 21 -8.89 25.91 -21.51
CA GLU A 21 -8.54 27.20 -20.89
C GLU A 21 -7.01 27.35 -20.92
N VAL A 22 -6.54 28.12 -21.89
CA VAL A 22 -5.15 28.58 -22.00
C VAL A 22 -4.96 29.67 -20.93
N GLU A 23 -4.14 29.40 -19.93
CA GLU A 23 -3.76 30.38 -18.91
C GLU A 23 -2.91 31.50 -19.55
N HIS A 24 -3.55 32.64 -19.85
CA HIS A 24 -2.86 33.92 -19.88
C HIS A 24 -2.81 34.48 -18.45
N VAL A 25 -1.62 34.54 -17.87
CA VAL A 25 -1.39 35.14 -16.55
C VAL A 25 -1.57 36.65 -16.62
N VAL A 26 -2.80 37.12 -16.36
CA VAL A 26 -3.09 38.53 -16.11
C VAL A 26 -2.94 38.80 -14.62
N ARG A 27 -1.95 39.61 -14.23
CA ARG A 27 -1.81 40.13 -12.85
C ARG A 27 -2.98 41.08 -12.54
N LEU A 28 -3.98 40.58 -11.82
CA LEU A 28 -5.11 41.40 -11.33
C LEU A 28 -4.77 42.09 -9.99
N PRO A 29 -5.18 43.37 -9.80
CA PRO A 29 -4.90 44.15 -8.60
C PRO A 29 -5.63 43.63 -7.35
N GLY A 30 -5.02 43.83 -6.16
CA GLY A 30 -5.37 43.18 -4.88
C GLY A 30 -6.82 43.31 -4.40
N ARG A 31 -7.60 44.30 -4.87
CA ARG A 31 -9.04 44.45 -4.58
C ARG A 31 -9.89 43.31 -5.17
N ASN A 32 -9.51 42.77 -6.33
CA ASN A 32 -10.25 41.69 -6.99
C ASN A 32 -10.04 40.32 -6.32
N ARG A 33 -8.92 40.11 -5.61
CA ARG A 33 -8.68 38.86 -4.85
C ARG A 33 -9.60 38.70 -3.66
N LEU A 34 -9.89 39.79 -2.93
CA LEU A 34 -10.82 39.77 -1.80
C LEU A 34 -12.26 39.55 -2.26
N MET A 35 -12.67 40.19 -3.35
CA MET A 35 -14.00 40.00 -3.95
C MET A 35 -14.18 38.58 -4.49
N LEU A 36 -13.19 38.02 -5.21
CA LEU A 36 -13.22 36.62 -5.65
C LEU A 36 -13.22 35.64 -4.47
N ARG A 37 -12.50 35.95 -3.38
CA ARG A 37 -12.55 35.15 -2.14
C ARG A 37 -13.93 35.23 -1.48
N GLN A 38 -14.57 36.40 -1.44
CA GLN A 38 -15.94 36.57 -0.94
C GLN A 38 -16.98 35.88 -1.83
N ILE A 39 -16.83 35.91 -3.17
CA ILE A 39 -17.69 35.18 -4.12
C ILE A 39 -17.52 33.66 -3.96
N ARG A 40 -16.29 33.19 -3.71
CA ARG A 40 -15.99 31.77 -3.46
C ARG A 40 -16.57 31.30 -2.11
N ILE A 41 -16.43 32.11 -1.06
CA ILE A 41 -17.06 31.88 0.26
C ILE A 41 -18.60 31.90 0.13
N GLY A 42 -19.14 32.83 -0.66
CA GLY A 42 -20.59 32.91 -0.95
C GLY A 42 -21.13 31.68 -1.68
N ARG A 43 -20.38 31.12 -2.65
CA ARG A 43 -20.71 29.87 -3.35
C ARG A 43 -20.52 28.59 -2.52
N GLU A 44 -19.66 28.61 -1.50
CA GLU A 44 -19.53 27.48 -0.54
C GLU A 44 -20.67 27.44 0.48
N ASN A 45 -21.19 28.61 0.87
CA ASN A 45 -22.34 28.71 1.77
C ASN A 45 -23.69 28.38 1.10
N SER A 46 -23.76 28.35 -0.24
CA SER A 46 -24.99 28.06 -1.00
C SER A 46 -25.19 26.59 -1.36
N LYS A 47 -24.29 25.67 -0.96
CA LYS A 47 -24.46 24.24 -1.23
C LYS A 47 -25.35 23.61 -0.15
N PRO A 48 -26.26 22.68 -0.50
CA PRO A 48 -27.02 21.94 0.50
C PRO A 48 -26.05 21.22 1.45
N LYS A 49 -26.43 21.11 2.73
CA LYS A 49 -25.61 20.52 3.79
C LYS A 49 -26.47 19.60 4.64
N VAL A 50 -25.91 18.45 5.02
CA VAL A 50 -26.47 17.58 6.05
C VAL A 50 -25.69 17.82 7.33
N CYS A 51 -26.38 18.05 8.44
CA CYS A 51 -25.75 18.34 9.73
C CYS A 51 -26.20 17.32 10.76
N PHE A 52 -25.26 16.86 11.58
CA PHE A 52 -25.55 16.02 12.73
C PHE A 52 -25.02 16.70 13.99
N GLU A 53 -25.68 16.39 15.11
CA GLU A 53 -25.25 16.85 16.42
C GLU A 53 -23.79 16.41 16.69
N SER A 54 -23.04 17.28 17.37
CA SER A 54 -21.62 17.10 17.78
C SER A 54 -20.57 17.08 16.64
N VAL A 55 -20.88 16.49 15.49
CA VAL A 55 -19.93 16.32 14.37
C VAL A 55 -20.08 17.35 13.25
N GLY A 56 -21.08 18.22 13.35
CA GLY A 56 -21.29 19.37 12.48
C GLY A 56 -21.84 19.01 11.10
N CYS A 57 -21.60 19.89 10.12
CA CYS A 57 -22.18 19.80 8.79
C CYS A 57 -21.25 19.20 7.73
N PHE A 58 -21.84 18.55 6.75
CA PHE A 58 -21.22 17.92 5.59
C PHE A 58 -21.85 18.48 4.33
N VAL A 59 -21.02 18.80 3.34
CA VAL A 59 -21.51 19.32 2.05
C VAL A 59 -22.23 18.20 1.31
N ASP A 60 -23.49 18.44 0.98
CA ASP A 60 -24.29 17.52 0.19
C ASP A 60 -23.89 17.64 -1.29
N PRO A 61 -23.40 16.55 -1.91
CA PRO A 61 -22.97 16.60 -3.30
C PRO A 61 -24.16 16.89 -4.23
N PRO A 62 -23.98 17.74 -5.26
CA PRO A 62 -25.06 18.05 -6.20
C PRO A 62 -25.60 16.77 -6.85
N SER A 63 -26.93 16.70 -7.02
CA SER A 63 -27.68 15.54 -7.53
C SER A 63 -27.19 15.00 -8.89
N ARG A 64 -26.49 15.82 -9.70
CA ARG A 64 -25.87 15.41 -10.97
C ARG A 64 -24.61 14.53 -10.78
N LEU A 65 -24.02 14.49 -9.59
CA LEU A 65 -22.88 13.63 -9.24
C LEU A 65 -23.37 12.35 -8.56
N THR A 66 -23.94 11.43 -9.33
CA THR A 66 -24.63 10.21 -8.85
C THR A 66 -23.78 9.29 -7.95
N LEU A 67 -22.45 9.40 -8.02
CA LEU A 67 -21.53 8.57 -7.25
C LEU A 67 -21.10 9.19 -5.90
N LYS A 68 -21.26 10.50 -5.70
CA LYS A 68 -20.94 11.13 -4.41
C LYS A 68 -22.17 11.07 -3.51
N ARG A 69 -21.97 10.74 -2.23
CA ARG A 69 -23.03 10.70 -1.22
C ARG A 69 -22.68 11.54 0.00
N SER A 70 -23.72 12.01 0.68
CA SER A 70 -23.61 12.51 2.05
C SER A 70 -23.43 11.32 3.02
N PRO A 71 -22.76 11.52 4.17
CA PRO A 71 -22.64 10.47 5.18
C PRO A 71 -24.01 10.06 5.74
N GLU A 72 -24.13 8.78 6.10
CA GLU A 72 -25.29 8.24 6.78
C GLU A 72 -25.41 8.80 8.20
N HIS A 73 -26.61 8.76 8.78
CA HIS A 73 -26.84 9.27 10.13
C HIS A 73 -26.01 8.48 11.18
N PRO A 74 -25.46 9.13 12.23
CA PRO A 74 -24.69 8.44 13.28
C PRO A 74 -25.38 7.21 13.88
N ASN A 75 -26.71 7.27 14.08
CA ASN A 75 -27.52 6.14 14.57
C ASN A 75 -27.56 4.90 13.64
N VAL A 76 -27.24 5.07 12.36
CA VAL A 76 -27.11 3.97 11.38
C VAL A 76 -25.69 3.40 11.41
N ILE A 77 -24.69 4.29 11.39
CA ILE A 77 -23.26 3.90 11.41
C ILE A 77 -22.88 3.20 12.72
N GLN A 78 -23.43 3.66 13.85
CA GLN A 78 -23.22 3.10 15.19
C GLN A 78 -21.76 2.83 15.54
N THR A 79 -20.91 3.84 15.32
CA THR A 79 -19.48 3.77 15.66
C THR A 79 -19.28 3.45 17.14
N LYS A 80 -18.40 2.50 17.43
CA LYS A 80 -17.99 2.11 18.79
C LYS A 80 -16.50 2.38 18.98
N PHE A 81 -16.14 2.77 20.19
CA PHE A 81 -14.77 3.10 20.58
C PHE A 81 -14.35 2.14 21.68
N LEU A 82 -13.82 0.99 21.28
CA LEU A 82 -13.58 -0.15 22.17
C LEU A 82 -12.17 -0.04 22.79
N LEU A 83 -12.11 0.38 24.04
CA LEU A 83 -10.87 0.53 24.79
C LEU A 83 -10.41 -0.80 25.38
N TYR A 84 -9.21 -1.19 25.02
CA TYR A 84 -8.43 -2.28 25.60
C TYR A 84 -7.23 -1.70 26.37
N THR A 85 -6.86 -2.37 27.45
CA THR A 85 -5.68 -2.06 28.23
C THR A 85 -5.00 -3.36 28.62
N ARG A 86 -3.76 -3.28 29.15
CA ARG A 86 -3.04 -4.47 29.60
C ARG A 86 -3.79 -5.23 30.70
N SER A 87 -4.49 -4.53 31.58
CA SER A 87 -5.31 -5.13 32.65
C SER A 87 -6.66 -5.66 32.16
N LYS A 88 -7.13 -5.26 30.97
CA LYS A 88 -8.42 -5.67 30.41
C LYS A 88 -8.32 -5.93 28.90
N ARG A 89 -7.88 -7.15 28.57
CA ARG A 89 -7.59 -7.58 27.19
C ARG A 89 -8.76 -8.19 26.44
N GLU A 90 -9.72 -8.80 27.13
CA GLU A 90 -10.81 -9.57 26.51
C GLU A 90 -12.11 -8.77 26.36
N PHE A 91 -12.43 -7.94 27.36
CA PHE A 91 -13.71 -7.23 27.44
C PHE A 91 -13.49 -5.72 27.34
N PRO A 92 -13.47 -5.14 26.13
CA PRO A 92 -13.19 -3.72 25.99
C PRO A 92 -14.28 -2.86 26.61
N LYS A 93 -13.91 -1.69 27.11
CA LYS A 93 -14.87 -0.68 27.54
C LYS A 93 -15.25 0.19 26.34
N ASN A 94 -16.55 0.34 26.06
CA ASN A 94 -17.00 1.26 25.02
C ASN A 94 -16.94 2.71 25.53
N LEU A 95 -16.10 3.52 24.90
CA LEU A 95 -16.04 4.97 25.07
C LEU A 95 -17.09 5.63 24.18
N ARG A 96 -17.47 6.86 24.52
CA ARG A 96 -18.41 7.68 23.75
C ARG A 96 -17.75 9.00 23.41
N TYR A 97 -18.09 9.52 22.23
CA TYR A 97 -17.77 10.89 21.87
C TYR A 97 -18.85 11.81 22.44
N ASP A 98 -18.52 13.08 22.67
CA ASP A 98 -19.47 14.11 23.09
C ASP A 98 -20.22 13.76 24.38
N ASP A 99 -19.52 13.11 25.33
CA ASP A 99 -20.10 12.73 26.63
C ASP A 99 -19.41 13.43 27.81
N ASP A 100 -18.74 14.55 27.55
CA ASP A 100 -17.88 15.29 28.50
C ASP A 100 -16.79 14.40 29.13
N SER A 101 -16.17 13.52 28.32
CA SER A 101 -15.15 12.56 28.75
C SER A 101 -15.61 11.55 29.82
N LYS A 102 -16.92 11.46 30.14
CA LYS A 102 -17.45 10.62 31.23
C LYS A 102 -17.08 9.15 31.04
N SER A 103 -17.23 8.63 29.83
CA SER A 103 -16.90 7.24 29.53
C SER A 103 -15.40 6.94 29.67
N ILE A 104 -14.52 7.90 29.37
CA ILE A 104 -13.08 7.79 29.57
C ILE A 104 -12.77 7.72 31.07
N LEU A 105 -13.30 8.66 31.85
CA LEU A 105 -13.09 8.74 33.31
C LEU A 105 -13.63 7.52 34.07
N GLN A 106 -14.68 6.87 33.55
CA GLN A 106 -15.28 5.65 34.11
C GLN A 106 -14.64 4.35 33.58
N SER A 107 -13.55 4.44 32.82
CA SER A 107 -12.85 3.31 32.22
C SER A 107 -11.51 3.04 32.91
N GLN A 108 -10.71 2.14 32.33
CA GLN A 108 -9.33 1.88 32.74
C GLN A 108 -8.33 2.73 31.93
N PHE A 109 -8.80 3.73 31.19
CA PHE A 109 -7.94 4.63 30.43
C PHE A 109 -6.99 5.38 31.37
N ASP A 110 -5.71 5.41 30.99
CA ASP A 110 -4.67 6.10 31.74
C ASP A 110 -4.03 7.16 30.83
N SER A 111 -4.28 8.44 31.10
CA SER A 111 -3.80 9.54 30.26
C SER A 111 -2.29 9.75 30.33
N ALA A 112 -1.59 9.14 31.30
CA ALA A 112 -0.13 9.15 31.34
C ALA A 112 0.49 8.12 30.37
N LYS A 113 -0.29 7.15 29.88
CA LYS A 113 0.16 6.13 28.92
C LYS A 113 -0.12 6.57 27.49
N SER A 114 0.68 6.05 26.57
CA SER A 114 0.45 6.29 25.14
C SER A 114 -0.91 5.73 24.68
N LEU A 115 -1.40 6.22 23.53
CA LEU A 115 -2.67 5.77 22.95
C LEU A 115 -2.45 5.28 21.53
N LYS A 116 -2.73 4.00 21.30
CA LYS A 116 -2.76 3.41 19.94
C LYS A 116 -4.21 3.29 19.50
N VAL A 117 -4.54 3.76 18.30
CA VAL A 117 -5.89 3.62 17.73
C VAL A 117 -5.83 2.68 16.54
N VAL A 118 -6.69 1.66 16.49
CA VAL A 118 -6.74 0.67 15.40
C VAL A 118 -8.06 0.84 14.65
N ILE A 119 -8.01 1.06 13.34
CA ILE A 119 -9.18 1.36 12.51
C ILE A 119 -9.24 0.40 11.30
N HIS A 120 -10.33 -0.37 11.21
CA HIS A 120 -10.58 -1.27 10.09
C HIS A 120 -11.13 -0.52 8.84
N GLY A 121 -11.18 -1.24 7.72
CA GLY A 121 -11.58 -0.74 6.40
C GLY A 121 -12.99 -1.12 5.97
N TYR A 122 -13.24 -0.99 4.65
CA TYR A 122 -14.49 -1.40 3.99
C TYR A 122 -14.80 -2.88 4.25
N LYS A 123 -16.04 -3.21 4.60
CA LYS A 123 -16.51 -4.56 4.94
C LYS A 123 -15.73 -5.28 6.06
N GLY A 124 -14.82 -4.59 6.74
CA GLY A 124 -14.10 -5.11 7.91
C GLY A 124 -14.85 -4.84 9.21
N SER A 125 -14.32 -5.38 10.30
CA SER A 125 -14.86 -5.20 11.65
C SER A 125 -13.77 -5.02 12.71
N GLY A 126 -14.09 -4.28 13.77
CA GLY A 126 -13.22 -4.19 14.95
C GLY A 126 -13.06 -5.52 15.71
N SER A 127 -13.92 -6.52 15.47
CA SER A 127 -13.80 -7.87 16.02
C SER A 127 -13.08 -8.87 15.10
N ASP A 128 -12.57 -8.43 13.95
CA ASP A 128 -11.80 -9.32 13.07
C ASP A 128 -10.57 -9.86 13.78
N ILE A 129 -10.23 -11.13 13.52
CA ILE A 129 -9.09 -11.80 14.15
C ILE A 129 -7.81 -10.97 14.01
N GLY A 130 -7.55 -10.42 12.82
CA GLY A 130 -6.40 -9.55 12.58
C GLY A 130 -6.35 -8.30 13.47
N ALA A 131 -7.51 -7.70 13.79
CA ALA A 131 -7.62 -6.57 14.71
C ALA A 131 -7.32 -6.99 16.14
N ILE A 132 -7.90 -8.10 16.61
CA ILE A 132 -7.65 -8.62 17.96
C ILE A 132 -6.19 -9.01 18.15
N LEU A 133 -5.58 -9.69 17.17
CA LEU A 133 -4.17 -10.06 17.21
C LEU A 133 -3.25 -8.83 17.24
N LEU A 134 -3.61 -7.74 16.55
CA LEU A 134 -2.88 -6.48 16.61
C LEU A 134 -3.01 -5.81 17.98
N VAL A 135 -4.21 -5.77 18.55
CA VAL A 135 -4.44 -5.25 19.91
C VAL A 135 -3.57 -6.00 20.92
N GLN A 136 -3.59 -7.34 20.87
CA GLN A 136 -2.76 -8.18 21.74
C GLN A 136 -1.27 -7.87 21.55
N GLY A 137 -0.79 -7.85 20.30
CA GLY A 137 0.61 -7.55 20.00
C GLY A 137 1.05 -6.17 20.53
N LEU A 138 0.21 -5.15 20.40
CA LEU A 138 0.50 -3.80 20.92
C LEU A 138 0.57 -3.79 22.46
N LEU A 139 -0.33 -4.51 23.13
CA LEU A 139 -0.35 -4.61 24.60
C LEU A 139 0.78 -5.47 25.18
N ASP A 140 1.31 -6.39 24.38
CA ASP A 140 2.52 -7.17 24.69
C ASP A 140 3.79 -6.33 24.52
N LEU A 141 3.83 -5.44 23.53
CA LEU A 141 4.96 -4.53 23.30
C LEU A 141 5.10 -3.46 24.38
N GLU A 142 3.99 -2.81 24.77
CA GLU A 142 4.00 -1.59 25.59
C GLU A 142 2.78 -1.58 26.54
N ASP A 143 2.94 -1.00 27.74
CA ASP A 143 1.81 -0.72 28.62
C ASP A 143 1.09 0.53 28.10
N THR A 144 0.12 0.33 27.21
CA THR A 144 -0.53 1.40 26.46
C THR A 144 -2.04 1.27 26.51
N ASN A 145 -2.74 2.37 26.28
CA ASN A 145 -4.15 2.33 25.89
C ASN A 145 -4.23 1.88 24.43
N VAL A 146 -5.11 0.94 24.10
CA VAL A 146 -5.41 0.57 22.71
C VAL A 146 -6.90 0.76 22.45
N LEU A 147 -7.24 1.64 21.52
CA LEU A 147 -8.61 1.95 21.14
C LEU A 147 -8.92 1.36 19.77
N VAL A 148 -9.83 0.39 19.70
CA VAL A 148 -10.35 -0.09 18.42
C VAL A 148 -11.56 0.75 18.03
N LEU A 149 -11.49 1.38 16.87
CA LEU A 149 -12.65 2.05 16.27
C LEU A 149 -13.39 1.03 15.41
N ASP A 150 -14.55 0.59 15.90
CA ASP A 150 -15.46 -0.31 15.19
C ASP A 150 -16.61 0.50 14.56
N TRP A 151 -16.59 0.58 13.24
CA TRP A 151 -17.63 1.23 12.42
C TRP A 151 -18.23 0.24 11.42
N THR A 152 -18.26 -1.05 11.77
CA THR A 152 -18.71 -2.17 10.90
C THR A 152 -19.99 -1.84 10.13
N ARG A 153 -21.02 -1.28 10.80
CA ARG A 153 -22.31 -1.00 10.12
C ARG A 153 -22.16 0.06 9.01
N GLY A 154 -21.40 1.13 9.27
CA GLY A 154 -21.12 2.17 8.28
C GLY A 154 -20.05 1.78 7.24
N ALA A 155 -19.26 0.74 7.49
CA ALA A 155 -18.27 0.20 6.56
C ALA A 155 -18.82 -0.92 5.67
N ALA A 156 -19.89 -1.61 6.09
CA ALA A 156 -20.49 -2.75 5.40
C ALA A 156 -21.68 -2.39 4.49
N THR A 157 -21.90 -1.10 4.24
CA THR A 157 -22.86 -0.56 3.25
C THR A 157 -22.26 -0.56 1.84
N THR A 158 -22.91 0.08 0.87
CA THR A 158 -22.35 0.32 -0.47
C THR A 158 -21.06 1.12 -0.41
N TYR A 159 -20.10 0.86 -1.30
CA TYR A 159 -18.78 1.52 -1.25
C TYR A 159 -18.86 3.05 -1.23
N THR A 160 -19.74 3.66 -2.04
CA THR A 160 -19.92 5.13 -2.09
C THR A 160 -20.45 5.71 -0.77
N ALA A 161 -21.32 4.99 -0.06
CA ALA A 161 -21.79 5.39 1.26
C ALA A 161 -20.69 5.20 2.32
N ALA A 162 -19.95 4.08 2.28
CA ALA A 162 -18.83 3.85 3.20
C ALA A 162 -17.74 4.92 3.05
N VAL A 163 -17.43 5.33 1.82
CA VAL A 163 -16.54 6.47 1.53
C VAL A 163 -17.07 7.75 2.18
N ALA A 164 -18.35 8.07 2.03
CA ALA A 164 -18.94 9.26 2.64
C ALA A 164 -18.84 9.23 4.18
N ASN A 165 -19.13 8.06 4.78
CA ASN A 165 -19.10 7.83 6.22
C ASN A 165 -17.72 8.08 6.84
N THR A 166 -16.62 7.88 6.10
CA THR A 166 -15.26 8.06 6.65
C THR A 166 -15.01 9.43 7.29
N GLU A 167 -15.58 10.51 6.73
CA GLU A 167 -15.40 11.87 7.29
C GLU A 167 -16.16 12.01 8.61
N LEU A 168 -17.38 11.49 8.68
CA LEU A 168 -18.20 11.53 9.89
C LEU A 168 -17.55 10.70 11.01
N VAL A 169 -17.16 9.47 10.70
CA VAL A 169 -16.49 8.57 11.64
C VAL A 169 -15.16 9.17 12.12
N GLY A 170 -14.41 9.79 11.21
CA GLY A 170 -13.19 10.51 11.56
C GLY A 170 -13.45 11.66 12.54
N ARG A 171 -14.49 12.47 12.31
CA ARG A 171 -14.87 13.55 13.24
C ARG A 171 -15.27 13.00 14.61
N GLN A 172 -16.02 11.90 14.69
CA GLN A 172 -16.35 11.26 15.98
C GLN A 172 -15.08 10.82 16.72
N LEU A 173 -14.13 10.17 16.04
CA LEU A 173 -12.84 9.82 16.63
C LEU A 173 -12.07 11.05 17.10
N GLY A 174 -12.05 12.11 16.30
CA GLY A 174 -11.38 13.36 16.65
C GLY A 174 -11.88 13.97 17.96
N LEU A 175 -13.17 13.82 18.28
CA LEU A 175 -13.75 14.25 19.56
C LEU A 175 -13.25 13.40 20.73
N VAL A 176 -13.23 12.07 20.60
CA VAL A 176 -12.68 11.16 21.63
C VAL A 176 -11.19 11.42 21.88
N LEU A 177 -10.43 11.70 20.82
CA LEU A 177 -9.01 12.05 20.92
C LEU A 177 -8.81 13.40 21.61
N LEU A 178 -9.68 14.38 21.34
CA LEU A 178 -9.64 15.67 22.02
C LEU A 178 -9.90 15.51 23.52
N ASP A 179 -10.87 14.68 23.91
CA ASP A 179 -11.14 14.34 25.31
C ASP A 179 -9.91 13.69 25.98
N ALA A 180 -9.28 12.71 25.32
CA ALA A 180 -8.07 12.08 25.81
C ALA A 180 -6.93 13.09 26.05
N VAL A 181 -6.75 14.05 25.13
CA VAL A 181 -5.74 15.12 25.25
C VAL A 181 -6.09 16.09 26.39
N ASN A 182 -7.37 16.48 26.51
CA ASN A 182 -7.83 17.36 27.59
C ASN A 182 -7.62 16.73 28.98
N LEU A 183 -7.66 15.40 29.07
CA LEU A 183 -7.37 14.62 30.28
C LEU A 183 -5.88 14.39 30.54
N GLY A 184 -4.99 14.89 29.68
CA GLY A 184 -3.54 14.87 29.88
C GLY A 184 -2.74 13.98 28.94
N THR A 185 -3.39 13.25 28.02
CA THR A 185 -2.67 12.44 27.02
C THR A 185 -1.86 13.37 26.12
N ARG A 186 -0.55 13.16 26.02
CA ARG A 186 0.28 13.98 25.14
C ARG A 186 -0.05 13.67 23.67
N PRO A 187 -0.33 14.67 22.82
CA PRO A 187 -0.65 14.44 21.41
C PRO A 187 0.43 13.64 20.66
N GLU A 188 1.70 13.84 21.00
CA GLU A 188 2.85 13.12 20.44
C GLU A 188 2.87 11.61 20.77
N ASP A 189 2.17 11.17 21.82
CA ASP A 189 2.06 9.77 22.22
C ASP A 189 0.85 9.07 21.59
N ILE A 190 0.11 9.76 20.71
CA ILE A 190 -1.04 9.20 19.98
C ILE A 190 -0.56 8.66 18.63
N HIS A 191 -0.79 7.37 18.40
CA HIS A 191 -0.52 6.68 17.14
C HIS A 191 -1.80 6.04 16.58
N ILE A 192 -2.26 6.54 15.43
CA ILE A 192 -3.42 5.96 14.73
C ILE A 192 -2.94 5.03 13.61
N ILE A 193 -3.47 3.81 13.56
CA ILE A 193 -3.19 2.77 12.57
C ILE A 193 -4.49 2.52 11.83
N GLY A 194 -4.57 2.95 10.57
CA GLY A 194 -5.78 2.86 9.76
C GLY A 194 -5.57 2.04 8.50
N PHE A 195 -6.45 1.08 8.25
CA PHE A 195 -6.40 0.21 7.07
C PHE A 195 -7.45 0.58 6.03
N SER A 196 -7.07 0.60 4.75
CA SER A 196 -8.00 0.84 3.64
C SER A 196 -8.76 2.18 3.84
N LEU A 197 -10.10 2.17 3.90
CA LEU A 197 -10.90 3.36 4.26
C LEU A 197 -10.57 3.91 5.66
N GLY A 198 -10.15 3.07 6.60
CA GLY A 198 -9.73 3.46 7.96
C GLY A 198 -8.51 4.37 7.98
N ALA A 199 -7.63 4.29 6.97
CA ALA A 199 -6.51 5.24 6.81
C ALA A 199 -7.02 6.66 6.58
N HIS A 200 -8.13 6.82 5.84
CA HIS A 200 -8.75 8.11 5.61
C HIS A 200 -9.59 8.59 6.78
N VAL A 201 -10.20 7.67 7.55
CA VAL A 201 -10.81 7.99 8.86
C VAL A 201 -9.76 8.62 9.79
N ALA A 202 -8.55 8.06 9.84
CA ALA A 202 -7.44 8.60 10.63
C ALA A 202 -7.07 10.04 10.22
N GLY A 203 -6.93 10.30 8.92
CA GLY A 203 -6.68 11.65 8.40
C GLY A 203 -7.80 12.63 8.77
N CYS A 204 -9.06 12.23 8.59
CA CYS A 204 -10.22 13.05 8.96
C CYS A 204 -10.29 13.34 10.47
N ALA A 205 -9.88 12.40 11.32
CA ALA A 205 -9.83 12.61 12.77
C ALA A 205 -8.83 13.69 13.17
N SER A 206 -7.69 13.75 12.48
CA SER A 206 -6.66 14.77 12.73
C SER A 206 -7.18 16.21 12.57
N GLU A 207 -8.14 16.44 11.67
CA GLU A 207 -8.68 17.76 11.38
C GLU A 207 -9.39 18.40 12.58
N ILE A 208 -9.98 17.60 13.47
CA ILE A 208 -10.59 18.10 14.71
C ILE A 208 -9.53 18.67 15.63
N LEU A 209 -8.39 17.99 15.77
CA LEU A 209 -7.28 18.43 16.61
C LEU A 209 -6.52 19.61 15.98
N LYS A 210 -6.30 19.59 14.66
CA LYS A 210 -5.63 20.68 13.93
C LYS A 210 -6.37 22.02 14.06
N LYS A 211 -7.70 22.02 14.14
CA LYS A 211 -8.51 23.23 14.43
C LYS A 211 -8.20 23.85 15.81
N LYS A 212 -7.64 23.08 16.73
CA LYS A 212 -7.16 23.52 18.05
C LYS A 212 -5.65 23.71 18.09
N ASN A 213 -4.96 23.67 16.94
CA ASN A 213 -3.51 23.71 16.81
C ASN A 213 -2.80 22.54 17.53
N ILE A 214 -3.46 21.38 17.59
CA ILE A 214 -2.92 20.15 18.19
C ILE A 214 -2.57 19.18 17.06
N PHE A 215 -1.36 18.62 17.10
CA PHE A 215 -0.85 17.70 16.08
C PHE A 215 -0.59 16.32 16.70
N LEU A 216 -1.19 15.29 16.11
CA LEU A 216 -0.97 13.89 16.49
C LEU A 216 0.49 13.48 16.30
N GLY A 217 0.95 12.52 17.11
CA GLY A 217 2.29 11.94 17.03
C GLY A 217 2.53 11.19 15.75
N ARG A 218 1.68 10.19 15.44
CA ARG A 218 1.85 9.35 14.27
C ARG A 218 0.53 8.87 13.67
N ILE A 219 0.46 8.82 12.34
CA ILE A 219 -0.56 8.07 11.61
C ILE A 219 0.16 7.06 10.69
N THR A 220 -0.20 5.79 10.80
CA THR A 220 0.21 4.75 9.84
C THR A 220 -0.97 4.38 8.95
N GLY A 221 -0.81 4.60 7.64
CA GLY A 221 -1.77 4.20 6.62
C GLY A 221 -1.43 2.82 6.05
N LEU A 222 -2.27 1.82 6.29
CA LEU A 222 -2.12 0.48 5.75
C LEU A 222 -2.96 0.36 4.48
N ASP A 223 -2.29 0.39 3.35
CA ASP A 223 -2.83 0.40 1.98
C ASP A 223 -4.07 1.31 1.81
N PRO A 224 -3.93 2.63 1.95
CA PRO A 224 -5.07 3.56 1.90
C PRO A 224 -5.88 3.42 0.61
N ALA A 225 -7.20 3.31 0.76
CA ALA A 225 -8.09 2.98 -0.35
C ALA A 225 -8.06 4.03 -1.48
N SER A 226 -8.06 3.57 -2.73
CA SER A 226 -7.90 4.43 -3.90
C SER A 226 -9.20 5.02 -4.46
N PRO A 227 -10.26 4.24 -4.71
CA PRO A 227 -11.45 4.76 -5.37
C PRO A 227 -12.09 5.91 -4.56
N PHE A 228 -12.43 7.01 -5.25
CA PHE A 228 -12.90 8.28 -4.69
C PHE A 228 -11.89 9.11 -3.85
N PHE A 229 -10.66 8.65 -3.64
CA PHE A 229 -9.60 9.39 -2.93
C PHE A 229 -8.47 9.89 -3.86
N ARG A 230 -8.57 9.56 -5.16
CA ARG A 230 -7.70 10.08 -6.23
C ARG A 230 -8.08 11.51 -6.62
N ASN A 231 -7.08 12.38 -6.73
CA ASN A 231 -7.16 13.76 -7.23
C ASN A 231 -8.17 14.70 -6.52
N HIS A 232 -8.02 16.00 -6.76
CA HIS A 232 -8.85 17.06 -6.17
C HIS A 232 -10.33 17.01 -6.59
N LEU A 233 -10.66 16.23 -7.62
CA LEU A 233 -12.02 16.12 -8.18
C LEU A 233 -12.99 15.39 -7.23
N PHE A 234 -12.49 14.51 -6.35
CA PHE A 234 -13.36 13.69 -5.52
C PHE A 234 -13.36 14.09 -4.04
N ARG A 235 -12.19 14.38 -3.44
CA ARG A 235 -12.09 14.84 -2.05
C ARG A 235 -10.93 15.82 -1.81
N GLU A 236 -11.20 16.82 -0.98
CA GLU A 236 -10.21 17.79 -0.48
C GLU A 236 -9.20 17.10 0.46
N LYS A 237 -8.04 17.72 0.66
CA LYS A 237 -7.00 17.19 1.57
C LYS A 237 -7.54 16.89 2.96
N SER A 238 -8.38 17.77 3.51
CA SER A 238 -9.02 17.63 4.82
C SER A 238 -10.03 16.48 4.95
N ARG A 239 -10.24 15.69 3.88
CA ARG A 239 -11.19 14.58 3.83
C ARG A 239 -10.54 13.26 3.44
N LYS A 240 -9.22 13.18 3.52
CA LYS A 240 -8.41 12.00 3.21
C LYS A 240 -7.08 12.09 3.93
N LEU A 241 -6.32 11.00 3.92
CA LEU A 241 -4.98 10.96 4.51
C LEU A 241 -4.00 11.82 3.70
N ASP A 242 -3.22 12.64 4.40
CA ASP A 242 -2.14 13.48 3.88
C ASP A 242 -1.02 13.63 4.92
N ALA A 243 0.20 13.89 4.47
CA ALA A 243 1.36 14.06 5.34
C ALA A 243 1.16 15.14 6.42
N THR A 244 0.28 16.13 6.21
CA THR A 244 0.00 17.18 7.20
C THR A 244 -0.88 16.75 8.38
N ASP A 245 -1.39 15.52 8.40
CA ASP A 245 -2.34 15.03 9.41
C ASP A 245 -1.67 14.67 10.76
N ALA A 246 -0.37 14.42 10.77
CA ALA A 246 0.37 14.12 11.99
C ALA A 246 1.83 14.54 11.87
N ARG A 247 2.54 14.53 13.01
CA ARG A 247 3.99 14.73 13.06
C ARG A 247 4.74 13.69 12.21
N LEU A 248 4.30 12.44 12.20
CA LEU A 248 4.78 11.42 11.28
C LEU A 248 3.58 10.76 10.60
N VAL A 249 3.65 10.65 9.29
CA VAL A 249 2.67 9.87 8.50
C VAL A 249 3.49 8.89 7.70
N ASP A 250 3.34 7.61 7.98
CA ASP A 250 4.00 6.53 7.26
C ASP A 250 2.97 5.62 6.59
N VAL A 251 3.23 5.19 5.36
CA VAL A 251 2.24 4.49 4.55
C VAL A 251 2.84 3.23 3.97
N ILE A 252 2.10 2.12 4.02
CA ILE A 252 2.48 0.84 3.42
C ILE A 252 1.54 0.58 2.25
N HIS A 253 2.06 0.60 1.03
CA HIS A 253 1.32 0.35 -0.20
C HIS A 253 1.52 -1.09 -0.66
N THR A 254 0.47 -1.89 -0.76
CA THR A 254 0.57 -3.30 -1.11
C THR A 254 -0.28 -3.70 -2.31
N ASP A 255 -1.39 -3.00 -2.54
CA ASP A 255 -2.28 -3.23 -3.68
C ASP A 255 -2.58 -1.93 -4.44
N GLY A 256 -1.52 -1.18 -4.68
CA GLY A 256 -1.62 0.12 -5.28
C GLY A 256 -1.96 0.05 -6.77
N SER A 257 -2.88 0.93 -7.15
CA SER A 257 -3.38 1.06 -8.50
C SER A 257 -3.00 2.36 -9.22
N GLN A 258 -2.64 2.29 -10.52
CA GLN A 258 -2.41 3.48 -11.36
C GLN A 258 -3.72 4.04 -11.97
N ASP A 259 -4.70 3.17 -12.29
CA ASP A 259 -5.97 3.52 -12.94
C ASP A 259 -7.18 3.00 -12.14
N PHE A 260 -8.40 3.47 -12.37
CA PHE A 260 -9.52 3.10 -11.48
C PHE A 260 -9.86 1.60 -11.46
N ALA A 261 -9.27 0.79 -12.35
CA ALA A 261 -9.62 -0.60 -12.64
C ALA A 261 -8.77 -1.69 -11.95
N ASP A 262 -7.60 -1.35 -11.37
CA ASP A 262 -6.59 -2.37 -11.02
C ASP A 262 -5.93 -2.16 -9.65
N GLY A 263 -6.55 -2.62 -8.56
CA GLY A 263 -6.02 -2.60 -7.19
C GLY A 263 -6.80 -1.68 -6.24
N PHE A 264 -6.88 -2.07 -4.97
CA PHE A 264 -7.67 -1.43 -3.92
C PHE A 264 -7.01 -0.17 -3.34
N GLY A 265 -5.69 -0.11 -3.31
CA GLY A 265 -4.88 0.95 -2.69
C GLY A 265 -4.43 2.07 -3.63
N LEU A 266 -3.98 3.19 -3.06
CA LEU A 266 -3.36 4.30 -3.81
C LEU A 266 -1.91 3.98 -4.17
N MET A 267 -1.48 4.15 -5.43
CA MET A 267 -0.04 4.17 -5.78
C MET A 267 0.66 5.48 -5.44
N LYS A 268 -0.10 6.56 -5.28
CA LYS A 268 0.47 7.89 -5.06
C LYS A 268 0.96 7.97 -3.60
N PRO A 269 2.19 8.46 -3.35
CA PRO A 269 2.67 8.76 -2.00
C PRO A 269 1.73 9.74 -1.28
N LEU A 270 1.46 9.47 0.00
CA LEU A 270 0.58 10.26 0.86
C LEU A 270 1.27 10.73 2.14
N GLY A 271 2.33 10.03 2.58
CA GLY A 271 2.98 10.25 3.85
C GLY A 271 4.23 11.12 3.78
N HIS A 272 4.89 11.19 4.93
CA HIS A 272 6.30 11.56 5.03
C HIS A 272 7.20 10.40 4.60
N ILE A 273 6.76 9.17 4.83
CA ILE A 273 7.45 7.94 4.45
C ILE A 273 6.44 7.03 3.75
N ASP A 274 6.75 6.57 2.55
CA ASP A 274 5.89 5.68 1.78
C ASP A 274 6.68 4.43 1.38
N PHE A 275 6.27 3.28 1.92
CA PHE A 275 6.85 1.98 1.68
C PHE A 275 6.06 1.25 0.58
N PHE A 276 6.79 0.71 -0.40
CA PHE A 276 6.23 -0.07 -1.50
C PHE A 276 6.84 -1.48 -1.51
N PRO A 277 6.48 -2.35 -0.55
CA PRO A 277 6.88 -3.75 -0.55
C PRO A 277 6.55 -4.43 -1.88
N ASN A 278 7.53 -5.10 -2.48
CA ASN A 278 7.44 -5.77 -3.78
C ASN A 278 6.97 -4.84 -4.91
N GLY A 279 7.24 -3.54 -4.80
CA GLY A 279 6.78 -2.52 -5.75
C GLY A 279 5.35 -2.03 -5.49
N GLY A 280 4.73 -2.49 -4.40
CA GLY A 280 3.48 -1.99 -3.85
C GLY A 280 2.24 -2.19 -4.70
N ARG A 281 2.24 -3.21 -5.58
CA ARG A 281 1.08 -3.55 -6.44
C ARG A 281 0.55 -4.95 -6.22
N GLU A 282 1.42 -5.95 -6.27
CA GLU A 282 1.03 -7.36 -6.15
C GLU A 282 2.04 -8.03 -5.22
N GLN A 283 1.53 -8.68 -4.20
CA GLN A 283 2.36 -9.24 -3.16
C GLN A 283 2.62 -10.73 -3.39
N PRO A 284 3.82 -11.24 -3.06
CA PRO A 284 4.12 -12.65 -3.19
C PRO A 284 3.09 -13.53 -2.46
N GLY A 285 2.62 -14.58 -3.13
CA GLY A 285 1.59 -15.50 -2.62
C GLY A 285 0.15 -15.06 -2.87
N CYS A 286 -0.09 -13.88 -3.44
CA CYS A 286 -1.41 -13.43 -3.87
C CYS A 286 -1.62 -13.68 -5.37
N ASN A 287 -2.85 -14.00 -5.76
CA ASN A 287 -3.27 -14.24 -7.14
C ASN A 287 -4.46 -13.32 -7.48
N ASP A 288 -4.30 -12.01 -7.25
CA ASP A 288 -5.41 -11.07 -7.37
C ASP A 288 -5.86 -10.95 -8.84
N VAL A 289 -7.17 -11.03 -9.07
CA VAL A 289 -7.75 -10.97 -10.41
C VAL A 289 -7.80 -9.52 -10.90
N LYS A 290 -6.86 -9.15 -11.77
CA LYS A 290 -6.79 -7.81 -12.42
C LYS A 290 -7.96 -7.65 -13.40
N ASN A 291 -8.53 -6.45 -13.49
CA ASN A 291 -9.81 -6.08 -14.17
C ASN A 291 -11.13 -6.27 -13.40
N SER A 292 -11.14 -6.78 -12.16
CA SER A 292 -12.39 -6.93 -11.39
C SER A 292 -12.72 -5.72 -10.52
N VAL A 293 -11.77 -4.81 -10.24
CA VAL A 293 -11.88 -3.89 -9.10
C VAL A 293 -13.00 -2.86 -9.23
N VAL A 294 -13.24 -2.28 -10.42
CA VAL A 294 -14.42 -1.40 -10.62
C VAL A 294 -15.73 -2.17 -10.47
N VAL A 295 -15.76 -3.42 -10.94
CA VAL A 295 -16.97 -4.26 -10.91
C VAL A 295 -17.21 -4.80 -9.50
N SER A 296 -16.18 -5.15 -8.74
CA SER A 296 -16.29 -5.71 -7.39
C SER A 296 -16.60 -4.65 -6.33
N HIS A 297 -16.15 -3.40 -6.53
CA HIS A 297 -16.60 -2.27 -5.70
C HIS A 297 -18.06 -1.88 -5.93
N LEU A 298 -18.61 -2.24 -7.09
CA LEU A 298 -19.99 -1.94 -7.48
C LEU A 298 -20.92 -3.17 -7.37
N LYS A 299 -20.38 -4.38 -7.20
CA LYS A 299 -21.10 -5.64 -6.96
C LYS A 299 -20.62 -6.26 -5.65
N ASP A 300 -21.33 -5.92 -4.58
CA ASP A 300 -21.03 -6.26 -3.18
C ASP A 300 -20.78 -7.76 -2.91
N ASP A 301 -21.31 -8.67 -3.74
CA ASP A 301 -21.24 -10.12 -3.53
C ASP A 301 -19.93 -10.78 -4.04
N THR A 302 -18.97 -10.00 -4.55
CA THR A 302 -17.76 -10.53 -5.23
C THR A 302 -16.44 -10.26 -4.49
N LEU A 303 -16.46 -9.66 -3.30
CA LEU A 303 -15.25 -9.35 -2.54
C LEU A 303 -14.84 -10.55 -1.66
N THR A 304 -13.95 -11.41 -2.15
CA THR A 304 -13.38 -12.51 -1.35
C THR A 304 -11.98 -12.16 -0.82
N LYS A 305 -11.50 -12.90 0.19
CA LYS A 305 -10.14 -12.70 0.75
C LYS A 305 -9.06 -12.96 -0.29
N GLU A 306 -9.30 -13.88 -1.22
CA GLU A 306 -8.40 -14.20 -2.32
C GLU A 306 -8.30 -13.05 -3.32
N ILE A 307 -9.37 -12.28 -3.51
CA ILE A 307 -9.40 -11.11 -4.41
C ILE A 307 -8.72 -9.90 -3.75
N ALA A 308 -8.79 -9.78 -2.42
CA ALA A 308 -8.19 -8.70 -1.65
C ALA A 308 -6.85 -9.09 -0.99
N CYS A 309 -6.17 -10.13 -1.48
CA CYS A 309 -4.99 -10.69 -0.82
C CYS A 309 -3.88 -9.64 -0.71
N SER A 310 -3.49 -8.99 -1.82
CA SER A 310 -2.47 -7.95 -1.78
C SER A 310 -2.89 -6.75 -0.92
N HIS A 311 -4.18 -6.42 -0.86
CA HIS A 311 -4.66 -5.33 -0.02
C HIS A 311 -4.46 -5.66 1.47
N ILE A 312 -4.84 -6.87 1.89
CA ILE A 312 -4.72 -7.35 3.28
C ILE A 312 -3.26 -7.47 3.73
N ARG A 313 -2.31 -7.66 2.81
CA ARG A 313 -0.88 -7.77 3.15
C ARG A 313 -0.31 -6.57 3.91
N ALA A 314 -0.82 -5.35 3.70
CA ALA A 314 -0.37 -4.21 4.50
C ALA A 314 -0.69 -4.41 5.99
N TRP A 315 -1.85 -5.00 6.31
CA TRP A 315 -2.19 -5.40 7.67
C TRP A 315 -1.27 -6.50 8.18
N SER A 316 -1.06 -7.56 7.39
CA SER A 316 -0.20 -8.68 7.77
C SER A 316 1.23 -8.25 8.06
N TYR A 317 1.84 -7.43 7.20
CA TYR A 317 3.20 -6.93 7.42
C TYR A 317 3.29 -6.04 8.65
N PHE A 318 2.30 -5.17 8.88
CA PHE A 318 2.29 -4.34 10.08
C PHE A 318 2.14 -5.18 11.36
N LEU A 319 1.21 -6.15 11.37
CA LEU A 319 1.02 -7.08 12.48
C LEU A 319 2.28 -7.87 12.79
N GLU A 320 2.96 -8.39 11.76
CA GLU A 320 4.23 -9.08 11.93
C GLU A 320 5.31 -8.17 12.49
N SER A 321 5.40 -6.91 12.04
CA SER A 321 6.36 -5.93 12.57
C SER A 321 6.11 -5.55 14.04
N VAL A 322 4.88 -5.72 14.54
CA VAL A 322 4.50 -5.53 15.95
C VAL A 322 4.89 -6.76 16.77
N ARG A 323 4.68 -7.96 16.24
CA ARG A 323 4.97 -9.20 16.96
C ARG A 323 6.47 -9.42 17.10
N LYS A 324 6.97 -9.48 18.33
CA LYS A 324 8.36 -9.86 18.65
C LYS A 324 8.56 -11.38 18.50
N THR A 325 8.35 -11.95 17.32
CA THR A 325 8.65 -13.37 17.09
C THR A 325 10.12 -13.60 16.78
N ASN A 326 10.80 -12.62 16.15
CA ASN A 326 12.23 -12.70 15.90
C ASN A 326 12.87 -11.30 15.76
N GLU A 327 13.72 -10.89 16.71
CA GLU A 327 14.36 -9.56 16.69
C GLU A 327 15.25 -9.32 15.46
N SER A 328 15.67 -10.40 14.78
CA SER A 328 16.57 -10.36 13.65
C SER A 328 15.86 -10.30 12.29
N CYS A 329 14.57 -10.64 12.22
CA CYS A 329 13.78 -10.60 11.00
C CYS A 329 13.09 -9.23 10.88
N LYS A 330 13.60 -8.38 9.99
CA LYS A 330 13.20 -6.97 9.86
C LYS A 330 12.77 -6.66 8.44
N PHE A 331 11.76 -5.81 8.30
CA PHE A 331 11.34 -5.26 7.00
C PHE A 331 12.23 -4.09 6.59
N VAL A 332 13.49 -4.39 6.26
CA VAL A 332 14.48 -3.37 5.89
C VAL A 332 14.21 -2.88 4.47
N ALA A 333 13.86 -1.60 4.37
CA ALA A 333 13.59 -0.91 3.12
C ALA A 333 14.69 0.10 2.77
N TRP A 334 14.80 0.43 1.49
CA TRP A 334 15.79 1.39 0.97
C TRP A 334 15.21 2.25 -0.16
N PRO A 335 15.75 3.46 -0.38
CA PRO A 335 15.32 4.32 -1.48
C PRO A 335 15.81 3.80 -2.83
N CYS A 336 15.08 4.12 -3.88
CA CYS A 336 15.49 3.91 -5.26
C CYS A 336 15.32 5.21 -6.04
N LEU A 337 16.44 5.89 -6.34
CA LEU A 337 16.45 7.24 -6.93
C LEU A 337 15.74 7.33 -8.28
N LYS A 338 15.78 6.24 -9.06
CA LYS A 338 15.10 6.13 -10.37
C LYS A 338 13.63 5.67 -10.24
N GLY A 339 13.12 5.58 -9.01
CA GLY A 339 11.73 5.28 -8.70
C GLY A 339 11.34 3.82 -8.93
N MET A 340 10.02 3.60 -8.86
CA MET A 340 9.37 2.29 -8.87
C MET A 340 9.84 1.38 -10.02
N THR A 341 9.85 1.89 -11.26
CA THR A 341 10.20 1.09 -12.44
C THR A 341 11.63 0.54 -12.35
N SER A 342 12.55 1.30 -11.77
CA SER A 342 13.92 0.85 -11.57
C SER A 342 14.01 -0.22 -10.46
N TYR A 343 13.20 -0.09 -9.41
CA TYR A 343 13.10 -1.13 -8.38
C TYR A 343 12.51 -2.43 -8.93
N THR A 344 11.38 -2.37 -9.63
CA THR A 344 10.70 -3.55 -10.20
C THR A 344 11.53 -4.26 -11.27
N ASN A 345 12.48 -3.55 -11.89
CA ASN A 345 13.44 -4.14 -12.83
C ASN A 345 14.73 -4.61 -12.15
N GLY A 346 14.77 -4.72 -10.82
CA GLY A 346 15.91 -5.21 -10.04
C GLY A 346 17.16 -4.33 -10.04
N MET A 347 17.06 -3.09 -10.54
CA MET A 347 18.22 -2.19 -10.68
C MET A 347 18.64 -1.52 -9.37
N CYS A 348 17.75 -1.49 -8.37
CA CYS A 348 17.98 -0.85 -7.07
C CYS A 348 18.19 -1.89 -5.97
N PHE A 349 19.41 -2.40 -5.86
CA PHE A 349 19.82 -3.35 -4.82
C PHE A 349 21.13 -2.88 -4.17
N PRO A 350 21.05 -2.07 -3.10
CA PRO A 350 22.23 -1.52 -2.45
C PRO A 350 22.85 -2.53 -1.49
N MET A 351 24.15 -2.36 -1.21
CA MET A 351 24.80 -3.04 -0.09
C MET A 351 24.09 -2.72 1.23
N GLU A 352 24.29 -3.56 2.23
CA GLU A 352 23.76 -3.37 3.58
C GLU A 352 24.33 -2.07 4.17
N SER A 353 23.45 -1.15 4.55
CA SER A 353 23.79 0.15 5.13
C SER A 353 22.66 0.61 6.04
N THR A 354 23.01 1.28 7.13
CA THR A 354 22.05 1.87 8.07
C THR A 354 21.71 3.33 7.75
N LEU A 355 22.51 4.00 6.89
CA LEU A 355 22.44 5.45 6.72
C LEU A 355 21.15 5.91 6.01
N TRP A 356 20.63 5.08 5.10
CA TRP A 356 19.46 5.40 4.27
C TRP A 356 18.38 4.30 4.32
N SER A 357 18.45 3.40 5.30
CA SER A 357 17.48 2.32 5.44
C SER A 357 16.44 2.64 6.49
N GLN A 358 15.22 2.20 6.24
CA GLN A 358 14.08 2.33 7.14
C GLN A 358 13.52 0.94 7.44
N GLU A 359 13.05 0.72 8.67
CA GLU A 359 12.27 -0.47 9.01
C GLU A 359 10.79 -0.16 8.73
N MET A 360 10.20 -0.84 7.76
CA MET A 360 8.77 -0.74 7.47
C MET A 360 7.96 -1.32 8.64
N GLY A 361 6.82 -0.68 8.96
CA GLY A 361 5.90 -1.15 9.99
C GLY A 361 6.04 -0.40 11.31
N TYR A 362 5.85 -1.09 12.44
CA TYR A 362 5.73 -0.47 13.75
C TYR A 362 6.96 0.35 14.16
N ARG A 363 8.17 -0.06 13.75
CA ARG A 363 9.42 0.65 14.06
C ARG A 363 9.79 1.78 13.09
N ALA A 364 8.95 2.06 12.08
CA ALA A 364 9.20 3.21 11.21
C ALA A 364 9.28 4.49 12.04
N ASN A 365 10.30 5.30 11.78
CA ASN A 365 10.65 6.46 12.60
C ASN A 365 10.89 7.69 11.71
N ARG A 366 11.22 8.83 12.32
CA ARG A 366 11.56 10.07 11.60
C ARG A 366 13.01 10.11 11.08
N GLY A 367 13.56 8.97 10.67
CA GLY A 367 14.80 8.92 9.89
C GLY A 367 14.62 9.60 8.52
N PRO A 368 15.45 9.29 7.51
CA PRO A 368 15.33 9.95 6.22
C PRO A 368 13.91 9.75 5.63
N LEU A 369 13.26 10.85 5.26
CA LEU A 369 11.90 10.84 4.70
C LEU A 369 11.94 10.47 3.21
N GLY A 370 10.81 10.00 2.67
CA GLY A 370 10.67 9.73 1.24
C GLY A 370 10.12 8.35 0.92
N ILE A 371 10.50 7.85 -0.26
CA ILE A 371 9.94 6.63 -0.85
C ILE A 371 10.92 5.47 -0.69
N TYR A 372 10.39 4.35 -0.20
CA TYR A 372 11.16 3.17 0.17
C TYR A 372 10.62 1.90 -0.48
N TYR A 373 11.53 0.99 -0.81
CA TYR A 373 11.23 -0.29 -1.42
C TYR A 373 11.90 -1.42 -0.65
N LEU A 374 11.29 -2.60 -0.69
CA LEU A 374 11.78 -3.81 -0.05
C LEU A 374 11.08 -5.04 -0.65
N PRO A 375 11.73 -6.20 -0.73
CA PRO A 375 11.04 -7.45 -1.01
C PRO A 375 10.48 -8.06 0.28
N THR A 376 9.43 -8.87 0.16
CA THR A 376 8.92 -9.72 1.25
C THR A 376 8.75 -11.16 0.77
N ARG A 377 8.65 -12.10 1.70
CA ARG A 377 8.33 -13.50 1.41
C ARG A 377 6.84 -13.64 1.06
N ARG A 378 6.49 -14.82 0.55
CA ARG A 378 5.11 -15.20 0.20
C ARG A 378 4.28 -15.70 1.38
N GLU A 379 4.93 -16.11 2.46
CA GLU A 379 4.32 -16.74 3.64
C GLU A 379 4.98 -16.21 4.91
N GLU A 380 4.30 -16.33 6.05
CA GLU A 380 4.83 -15.92 7.35
C GLU A 380 6.06 -16.76 7.73
N PRO A 381 7.09 -16.18 8.38
CA PRO A 381 7.30 -14.74 8.51
C PRO A 381 7.55 -14.07 7.15
N PHE A 382 6.87 -12.98 6.84
CA PHE A 382 7.00 -12.24 5.58
C PHE A 382 8.31 -11.46 5.46
N CYS A 383 8.91 -11.06 6.57
CA CYS A 383 10.26 -10.52 6.56
C CYS A 383 11.24 -11.60 6.07
N GLY A 384 12.33 -11.16 5.43
CA GLY A 384 13.27 -12.09 4.83
C GLY A 384 14.57 -11.41 4.45
N GLN A 385 15.57 -12.21 4.09
CA GLN A 385 16.84 -11.71 3.60
C GLN A 385 16.69 -11.29 2.13
N PRO A 386 16.94 -10.02 1.77
CA PRO A 386 16.86 -9.59 0.39
C PRO A 386 17.98 -10.21 -0.45
N LEU A 387 17.61 -10.79 -1.59
CA LEU A 387 18.50 -11.31 -2.62
C LEU A 387 18.19 -10.66 -3.95
N ARG A 388 19.22 -10.49 -4.79
CA ARG A 388 19.06 -10.13 -6.19
C ARG A 388 19.55 -11.26 -7.07
N ALA A 389 18.74 -11.65 -8.03
CA ALA A 389 19.16 -12.53 -9.11
C ALA A 389 19.36 -11.73 -10.39
N SER A 390 20.31 -12.15 -11.22
CA SER A 390 20.52 -11.61 -12.55
C SER A 390 20.79 -12.69 -13.58
N VAL A 391 20.22 -12.56 -14.77
CA VAL A 391 20.41 -13.50 -15.87
C VAL A 391 20.95 -12.77 -17.09
N LYS A 392 22.13 -13.18 -17.57
CA LYS A 392 22.74 -12.69 -18.80
C LYS A 392 22.19 -13.50 -19.97
N ILE A 393 21.48 -12.82 -20.86
CA ILE A 393 20.96 -13.36 -22.11
C ILE A 393 22.11 -13.46 -23.13
N SER A 394 22.14 -14.57 -23.86
CA SER A 394 23.09 -14.80 -24.95
C SER A 394 22.85 -13.83 -26.11
N GLU A 395 23.93 -13.40 -26.76
CA GLU A 395 23.87 -12.58 -27.98
C GLU A 395 23.24 -13.33 -29.17
N ARG A 396 23.20 -14.66 -29.10
CA ARG A 396 22.55 -15.52 -30.11
C ARG A 396 21.07 -15.78 -29.80
N ALA A 397 20.54 -15.22 -28.70
CA ALA A 397 19.16 -15.46 -28.31
C ALA A 397 18.18 -15.00 -29.41
N PRO A 398 17.21 -15.85 -29.82
CA PRO A 398 16.24 -15.50 -30.83
C PRO A 398 15.30 -14.39 -30.33
N LYS A 399 14.57 -13.76 -31.25
CA LYS A 399 13.48 -12.83 -30.89
C LYS A 399 12.45 -13.59 -30.06
N THR A 400 12.22 -13.13 -28.84
CA THR A 400 11.20 -13.70 -27.96
C THR A 400 10.72 -12.69 -26.93
N SER A 401 9.53 -12.93 -26.39
CA SER A 401 8.88 -12.10 -25.38
C SER A 401 8.15 -13.04 -24.42
N GLY A 402 8.36 -12.90 -23.12
CA GLY A 402 7.85 -13.85 -22.13
C GLY A 402 8.36 -13.60 -20.72
N MET A 403 8.19 -14.60 -19.86
CA MET A 403 8.63 -14.60 -18.48
C MET A 403 9.65 -15.71 -18.25
N LEU A 404 10.84 -15.34 -17.78
CA LEU A 404 11.83 -16.28 -17.28
C LEU A 404 11.66 -16.40 -15.76
N PHE A 405 11.72 -17.62 -15.25
CA PHE A 405 11.59 -17.90 -13.83
C PHE A 405 12.86 -18.56 -13.33
N LEU A 406 13.32 -18.13 -12.16
CA LEU A 406 14.38 -18.80 -11.41
C LEU A 406 13.84 -19.12 -10.03
N GLN A 407 13.87 -20.38 -9.65
CA GLN A 407 13.56 -20.82 -8.30
C GLN A 407 14.85 -21.30 -7.64
N ILE A 408 15.22 -20.66 -6.54
CA ILE A 408 16.28 -21.14 -5.66
C ILE A 408 15.65 -22.03 -4.61
N VAL A 409 16.24 -23.21 -4.38
CA VAL A 409 15.80 -24.17 -3.37
C VAL A 409 16.92 -24.32 -2.36
N GLU A 410 16.64 -23.99 -1.11
CA GLU A 410 17.60 -24.14 -0.01
C GLU A 410 16.89 -24.71 1.21
N ARG A 411 17.39 -25.84 1.71
CA ARG A 411 16.69 -26.68 2.71
C ARG A 411 15.27 -27.00 2.22
N ASP A 412 14.25 -26.60 2.99
CA ASP A 412 12.82 -26.75 2.68
C ASP A 412 12.19 -25.45 2.16
N SER A 413 12.99 -24.41 1.93
CA SER A 413 12.53 -23.07 1.54
C SER A 413 12.78 -22.82 0.06
N THR A 414 11.82 -22.14 -0.58
CA THR A 414 11.92 -21.76 -2.00
C THR A 414 11.84 -20.25 -2.15
N THR A 415 12.74 -19.69 -2.95
CA THR A 415 12.73 -18.27 -3.34
C THR A 415 12.56 -18.17 -4.85
N ASN A 416 11.50 -17.51 -5.30
CA ASN A 416 11.17 -17.39 -6.71
C ASN A 416 11.52 -15.99 -7.22
N PHE A 417 12.18 -15.94 -8.37
CA PHE A 417 12.48 -14.74 -9.14
C PHE A 417 11.75 -14.79 -10.48
N LYS A 418 11.26 -13.64 -10.94
CA LYS A 418 10.49 -13.48 -12.17
C LYS A 418 11.07 -12.38 -13.03
N PHE A 419 11.61 -12.73 -14.19
CA PHE A 419 12.21 -11.76 -15.11
C PHE A 419 11.32 -11.58 -16.34
N ARG A 420 10.93 -10.33 -16.60
CA ARG A 420 10.26 -9.99 -17.85
C ARG A 420 11.29 -9.93 -18.97
N CYS A 421 11.16 -10.82 -19.94
CA CYS A 421 12.04 -10.91 -21.10
C CYS A 421 11.35 -10.30 -22.33
N LYS A 422 12.02 -9.37 -23.01
CA LYS A 422 11.60 -8.85 -24.32
C LYS A 422 12.84 -8.61 -25.19
N ILE A 423 13.08 -9.50 -26.14
CA ILE A 423 14.21 -9.47 -27.07
C ILE A 423 13.68 -9.08 -28.44
N SER A 424 14.21 -7.98 -28.98
CA SER A 424 13.86 -7.49 -30.32
C SER A 424 14.93 -7.86 -31.35
N ALA A 425 14.52 -8.09 -32.60
CA ALA A 425 15.45 -8.38 -33.69
C ALA A 425 16.44 -7.21 -33.89
N GLY A 426 17.74 -7.51 -33.98
CA GLY A 426 18.77 -6.53 -34.35
C GLY A 426 19.56 -5.86 -33.22
N ARG A 427 19.59 -6.40 -31.98
CA ARG A 427 20.51 -5.89 -30.94
C ARG A 427 21.64 -6.87 -30.65
N SER A 428 22.88 -6.44 -30.94
CA SER A 428 24.14 -7.17 -30.67
C SER A 428 24.72 -6.93 -29.27
N LYS A 429 23.91 -6.54 -28.28
CA LYS A 429 24.39 -6.31 -26.91
C LYS A 429 23.76 -7.31 -25.95
N SER A 430 24.60 -8.10 -25.31
CA SER A 430 24.19 -8.96 -24.20
C SER A 430 23.36 -8.16 -23.19
N THR A 431 22.15 -8.65 -22.91
CA THR A 431 21.18 -8.02 -22.01
C THR A 431 21.20 -8.78 -20.68
N VAL A 432 21.25 -8.04 -19.58
CA VAL A 432 21.14 -8.63 -18.23
C VAL A 432 19.78 -8.27 -17.65
N LEU A 433 19.02 -9.29 -17.26
CA LEU A 433 17.76 -9.14 -16.53
C LEU A 433 18.05 -9.22 -15.04
N TYR A 434 17.31 -8.47 -14.22
CA TYR A 434 17.44 -8.49 -12.76
C TYR A 434 16.07 -8.64 -12.11
N ASP A 435 16.06 -9.27 -10.93
CA ASP A 435 14.89 -9.32 -10.06
C ASP A 435 15.34 -9.40 -8.60
N ILE A 436 14.50 -8.92 -7.68
CA ILE A 436 14.78 -8.86 -6.25
C ILE A 436 13.67 -9.61 -5.50
N ALA A 437 14.07 -10.55 -4.65
CA ALA A 437 13.16 -11.34 -3.83
C ALA A 437 13.66 -11.42 -2.39
N ALA A 438 12.78 -11.83 -1.46
CA ALA A 438 13.15 -12.10 -0.09
C ALA A 438 13.23 -13.61 0.12
N ALA A 439 14.40 -14.08 0.50
CA ALA A 439 14.62 -15.43 0.99
C ALA A 439 14.26 -15.52 2.47
N GLU A 440 14.13 -16.75 2.97
CA GLU A 440 14.05 -17.00 4.40
C GLU A 440 15.26 -16.38 5.13
N TYR A 441 15.03 -15.91 6.35
CA TYR A 441 16.07 -15.27 7.13
C TYR A 441 17.16 -16.29 7.51
N GLN A 442 18.44 -15.86 7.48
CA GLN A 442 19.59 -16.74 7.73
C GLN A 442 19.69 -17.96 6.79
N LEU A 443 19.00 -17.92 5.64
CA LEU A 443 19.01 -19.02 4.68
C LEU A 443 20.43 -19.28 4.13
N LEU A 444 21.16 -18.21 3.81
CA LEU A 444 22.49 -18.29 3.22
C LEU A 444 23.56 -18.06 4.31
N SER A 445 24.27 -19.12 4.68
CA SER A 445 25.44 -19.02 5.56
C SER A 445 26.67 -18.55 4.77
N LYS A 446 27.64 -17.92 5.45
CA LYS A 446 28.90 -17.48 4.80
C LYS A 446 29.69 -18.65 4.17
N ASP A 447 29.50 -19.85 4.70
CA ASP A 447 30.23 -21.07 4.33
C ASP A 447 29.52 -21.85 3.21
N GLN A 448 28.40 -21.33 2.71
CA GLN A 448 27.63 -22.00 1.68
C GLN A 448 28.27 -21.81 0.31
N SER A 449 29.00 -22.84 -0.13
CA SER A 449 29.72 -22.84 -1.41
C SER A 449 28.81 -23.01 -2.63
N THR A 450 27.66 -23.66 -2.48
CA THR A 450 26.74 -23.95 -3.59
C THR A 450 25.27 -23.71 -3.26
N ILE A 451 24.50 -23.28 -4.25
CA ILE A 451 23.05 -23.09 -4.17
C ILE A 451 22.37 -23.83 -5.32
N LYS A 452 21.37 -24.65 -5.03
CA LYS A 452 20.59 -25.35 -6.05
C LYS A 452 19.46 -24.45 -6.56
N GLY A 453 19.20 -24.51 -7.87
CA GLY A 453 18.09 -23.79 -8.47
C GLY A 453 17.48 -24.51 -9.65
N ARG A 454 16.32 -24.02 -10.08
CA ARG A 454 15.62 -24.44 -11.28
C ARG A 454 15.29 -23.22 -12.12
N ILE A 455 15.46 -23.31 -13.43
CA ILE A 455 15.22 -22.22 -14.36
C ILE A 455 14.37 -22.70 -15.53
N TRP A 456 13.33 -21.93 -15.88
CA TRP A 456 12.44 -22.24 -17.00
C TRP A 456 11.89 -20.95 -17.62
N TYR A 457 11.46 -21.03 -18.87
CA TYR A 457 10.99 -19.91 -19.67
C TYR A 457 9.58 -20.16 -20.21
N GLN A 458 8.69 -19.19 -19.98
CA GLN A 458 7.33 -19.20 -20.49
C GLN A 458 7.16 -18.08 -21.54
N PRO A 459 7.02 -18.41 -22.83
CA PRO A 459 6.79 -17.41 -23.87
C PRO A 459 5.39 -16.81 -23.80
N ASN A 460 5.25 -15.54 -24.20
CA ASN A 460 3.95 -14.92 -24.45
C ASN A 460 3.37 -15.50 -25.74
N GLN A 461 2.12 -15.96 -25.69
CA GLN A 461 1.49 -16.64 -26.83
C GLN A 461 1.29 -15.73 -28.06
N TYR A 462 1.22 -14.38 -27.90
CA TYR A 462 1.01 -13.42 -28.99
C TYR A 462 1.68 -12.04 -28.75
N GLU A 463 2.28 -11.43 -29.78
CA GLU A 463 2.54 -9.97 -29.85
C GLU A 463 1.60 -9.37 -30.92
N GLU A 464 0.61 -8.55 -30.55
CA GLU A 464 -0.15 -7.73 -31.50
C GLU A 464 0.74 -6.56 -31.98
N ASN A 465 1.05 -6.53 -33.27
CA ASN A 465 1.56 -5.34 -33.95
C ASN A 465 0.40 -4.62 -34.64
N ASP A 466 0.48 -3.29 -34.75
CA ASP A 466 -0.49 -2.41 -35.43
C ASP A 466 -0.83 -2.80 -36.90
N ASN A 467 -0.08 -3.75 -37.49
CA ASN A 467 -0.24 -4.22 -38.86
C ASN A 467 -0.79 -5.67 -39.00
N ALA A 468 -1.45 -6.22 -37.98
CA ALA A 468 -2.13 -7.54 -38.06
C ALA A 468 -1.24 -8.70 -38.57
N THR A 469 0.07 -8.64 -38.32
CA THR A 469 1.03 -9.71 -38.66
C THR A 469 1.39 -10.46 -37.38
N ILE A 470 0.98 -11.72 -37.27
CA ILE A 470 1.30 -12.60 -36.15
C ILE A 470 2.77 -13.01 -36.28
N ILE A 471 3.64 -12.46 -35.44
CA ILE A 471 5.04 -12.91 -35.35
C ILE A 471 5.10 -13.98 -34.27
N LEU A 472 5.54 -15.20 -34.63
CA LEU A 472 5.76 -16.27 -33.67
C LEU A 472 6.97 -15.91 -32.78
N ASN A 473 6.77 -15.81 -31.47
CA ASN A 473 7.86 -15.73 -30.52
C ASN A 473 8.55 -17.11 -30.42
N SER A 474 9.87 -17.13 -30.30
CA SER A 474 10.56 -18.38 -29.96
C SER A 474 10.16 -18.85 -28.57
N ASP A 475 9.89 -20.14 -28.44
CA ASP A 475 9.67 -20.87 -27.19
C ASP A 475 10.97 -21.11 -26.40
N VAL A 476 12.11 -20.76 -26.97
CA VAL A 476 13.45 -20.92 -26.40
C VAL A 476 14.07 -19.57 -26.06
N LEU A 477 14.70 -19.51 -24.90
CA LEU A 477 15.58 -18.43 -24.47
C LEU A 477 17.01 -18.96 -24.30
N LEU A 478 17.99 -18.25 -24.86
CA LEU A 478 19.40 -18.60 -24.68
C LEU A 478 20.04 -17.73 -23.59
N ILE A 479 20.70 -18.35 -22.62
CA ILE A 479 21.36 -17.67 -21.50
C ILE A 479 22.83 -18.07 -21.38
N ASP A 480 23.66 -17.14 -20.87
CA ASP A 480 25.10 -17.34 -20.65
C ASP A 480 25.48 -17.36 -19.17
N LYS A 481 24.70 -16.69 -18.31
CA LYS A 481 25.06 -16.59 -16.89
C LYS A 481 23.85 -16.36 -16.02
N VAL A 482 23.82 -17.05 -14.89
CA VAL A 482 22.93 -16.75 -13.77
C VAL A 482 23.79 -16.32 -12.60
N THR A 483 23.38 -15.27 -11.89
CA THR A 483 24.06 -14.79 -10.70
C THR A 483 23.03 -14.52 -9.62
N LEU A 484 23.31 -14.98 -8.41
CA LEU A 484 22.58 -14.63 -7.20
C LEU A 484 23.51 -13.85 -6.30
N GLU A 485 23.04 -12.77 -5.69
CA GLU A 485 23.84 -11.99 -4.74
C GLU A 485 22.99 -11.49 -3.57
N ASP A 486 23.64 -11.37 -2.41
CA ASP A 486 23.05 -10.78 -1.22
C ASP A 486 23.54 -9.33 -1.00
N ARG A 487 22.94 -8.65 -0.03
CA ARG A 487 23.34 -7.27 0.31
C ARG A 487 24.69 -7.18 1.05
N LYS A 488 25.28 -8.30 1.46
CA LYS A 488 26.60 -8.37 2.13
C LYS A 488 27.74 -8.48 1.12
N GLY A 489 27.42 -8.66 -0.16
CA GLY A 489 28.39 -8.75 -1.25
C GLY A 489 28.77 -10.19 -1.63
N ASN A 490 28.14 -11.20 -1.02
CA ASN A 490 28.32 -12.58 -1.43
C ASN A 490 27.63 -12.81 -2.77
N LYS A 491 28.25 -13.61 -3.65
CA LYS A 491 27.74 -13.93 -4.98
C LYS A 491 27.89 -15.41 -5.26
N TRP A 492 26.90 -15.97 -5.94
CA TRP A 492 26.92 -17.32 -6.48
C TRP A 492 26.61 -17.26 -7.97
N GLU A 493 27.40 -17.93 -8.78
CA GLU A 493 27.36 -17.84 -10.23
C GLU A 493 27.19 -19.23 -10.84
N TYR A 494 26.39 -19.30 -11.91
CA TYR A 494 26.32 -20.43 -12.82
C TYR A 494 26.63 -19.88 -14.21
N CYS A 495 27.74 -20.32 -14.80
CA CYS A 495 28.22 -19.83 -16.08
C CYS A 495 28.29 -20.92 -17.11
N THR A 496 27.85 -20.57 -18.31
CA THR A 496 27.68 -21.46 -19.44
C THR A 496 27.62 -20.63 -20.70
N GLN A 497 27.58 -21.23 -21.88
CA GLN A 497 27.37 -20.48 -23.12
C GLN A 497 26.18 -21.05 -23.86
N ASN A 498 25.24 -20.19 -24.24
CA ASN A 498 24.08 -20.55 -25.07
C ASN A 498 23.22 -21.70 -24.51
N ILE A 499 22.99 -21.76 -23.19
CA ILE A 499 22.04 -22.75 -22.66
C ILE A 499 20.63 -22.44 -23.12
N VAL A 500 19.98 -23.47 -23.65
CA VAL A 500 18.58 -23.49 -24.02
C VAL A 500 17.73 -23.58 -22.77
N VAL A 501 16.88 -22.58 -22.54
CA VAL A 501 15.83 -22.59 -21.52
C VAL A 501 14.48 -22.51 -22.23
N ASN A 502 13.61 -23.46 -21.94
CA ASN A 502 12.26 -23.58 -22.49
C ASN A 502 11.27 -23.80 -21.33
N LEU A 503 10.08 -24.35 -21.62
CA LEU A 503 9.07 -24.64 -20.59
C LEU A 503 9.49 -25.74 -19.59
N GLU A 504 10.50 -26.55 -19.91
CA GLU A 504 11.01 -27.59 -19.02
C GLU A 504 11.93 -27.00 -17.95
N GLU A 505 11.81 -27.52 -16.72
CA GLU A 505 12.62 -27.06 -15.59
C GLU A 505 14.07 -27.57 -15.70
N ASN A 506 15.00 -26.68 -16.02
CA ASN A 506 16.43 -26.99 -16.00
C ASN A 506 16.99 -26.84 -14.59
N SER A 507 17.62 -27.89 -14.07
CA SER A 507 18.34 -27.83 -12.79
C SER A 507 19.70 -27.16 -12.95
N ILE A 508 20.02 -26.21 -12.08
CA ILE A 508 21.30 -25.49 -12.04
C ILE A 508 21.90 -25.51 -10.64
N ILE A 509 23.22 -25.42 -10.56
CA ILE A 509 23.96 -25.28 -9.30
C ILE A 509 24.81 -24.02 -9.42
N LEU A 510 24.55 -23.03 -8.57
CA LEU A 510 25.33 -21.80 -8.50
C LEU A 510 26.47 -21.99 -7.49
N HIS A 511 27.69 -21.59 -7.87
CA HIS A 511 28.89 -21.71 -7.05
C HIS A 511 29.37 -20.34 -6.58
N GLN A 512 29.92 -20.24 -5.38
CA GLN A 512 30.41 -18.97 -4.83
C GLN A 512 31.67 -18.43 -5.54
N GLU A 513 32.34 -19.27 -6.32
CA GLU A 513 33.53 -18.90 -7.09
C GLU A 513 33.17 -18.06 -8.32
N LYS A 514 34.02 -17.07 -8.64
CA LYS A 514 33.87 -16.29 -9.88
C LYS A 514 34.08 -17.20 -11.07
N CYS A 515 33.16 -17.18 -12.02
CA CYS A 515 33.37 -17.91 -13.26
C CYS A 515 34.57 -17.34 -14.03
N THR A 516 35.57 -18.18 -14.27
CA THR A 516 36.54 -17.98 -15.34
C THR A 516 35.90 -18.45 -16.64
N VAL A 517 35.35 -17.52 -17.43
CA VAL A 517 34.91 -17.84 -18.79
C VAL A 517 36.17 -18.15 -19.59
N PHE A 518 36.37 -19.41 -19.98
CA PHE A 518 37.38 -19.81 -20.96
C PHE A 518 36.90 -19.50 -22.39
#